data_AF-A0A6L6HLQ3-F1
#
_entry.id   AF-A0A6L6HLQ3-F1
#
_cell.length_a   1.000
_cell.length_b   1.000
_cell.length_c   1.000
_cell.angle_alpha   90.00
_cell.angle_beta   90.00
_cell.angle_gamma   90.00
#
_symmetry.space_group_name_H-M   'P 1'
#
loop_
_entity.id
_entity.type
_entity.pdbx_description
1 polymer ?
#
loop_
_entity_poly.entity_id
_entity_poly.type
_entity_poly.pdbx_seq_one_letter_code
_entity_poly.pdbx_strand_id
1 'polypeptide(L)'
;MVARSEPFVAMRDGSQPRLPLWVRAVIVLCCGVQAAVMAADLMGYPIARQAALIFGGFWSPVVWAGHGIFPGHVLTMFLTYGFLHAGLLHLGMNMLSLVALARELNRLIGPRRMALVYAVTQVAAALLFAAMTPDGGPMIGASGAIFGLAGALIGFAAVSGWRRRRPLGQLWRGVALMVVLNVALTVLMPSIAWEAHLGGIVAGLVMGAAMALTGSPRSSAF
;
A
#
# COMPACT_ATOMS: atom_id res chain seq x y z
N MET A 1 -34.35 27.78 -37.64
CA MET A 1 -33.72 26.48 -37.30
C MET A 1 -32.90 26.72 -36.03
N VAL A 2 -33.52 26.49 -34.87
CA VAL A 2 -32.91 26.79 -33.55
C VAL A 2 -32.17 25.53 -33.10
N ALA A 3 -30.84 25.65 -32.95
CA ALA A 3 -30.00 24.57 -32.44
C ALA A 3 -30.37 24.29 -30.97
N ARG A 4 -30.84 23.07 -30.69
CA ARG A 4 -31.06 22.58 -29.33
C ARG A 4 -29.68 22.35 -28.69
N SER A 5 -29.42 23.04 -27.59
CA SER A 5 -28.35 22.72 -26.66
C SER A 5 -28.70 21.42 -25.95
N GLU A 6 -28.02 20.33 -26.33
CA GLU A 6 -28.02 19.07 -25.56
C GLU A 6 -27.47 19.37 -24.15
N PRO A 7 -28.19 19.06 -23.07
CA PRO A 7 -27.69 19.25 -21.73
C PRO A 7 -26.52 18.31 -21.47
N PHE A 8 -25.41 18.93 -21.11
CA PHE A 8 -24.21 18.39 -20.47
C PHE A 8 -24.49 17.12 -19.65
N VAL A 9 -23.97 16.00 -20.15
CA VAL A 9 -23.61 14.75 -19.46
C VAL A 9 -24.10 14.68 -18.01
N ALA A 10 -25.15 13.88 -17.81
CA ALA A 10 -25.64 13.51 -16.48
C ALA A 10 -24.48 13.09 -15.57
N MET A 11 -24.31 13.82 -14.46
CA MET A 11 -23.41 13.44 -13.38
C MET A 11 -23.80 12.03 -12.92
N ARG A 12 -22.93 11.05 -13.16
CA ARG A 12 -23.00 9.74 -12.50
C ARG A 12 -22.98 9.99 -10.99
N ASP A 13 -24.01 9.50 -10.32
CA ASP A 13 -24.17 9.33 -8.86
C ASP A 13 -22.90 9.66 -8.05
N GLY A 14 -22.98 10.70 -7.22
CA GLY A 14 -21.91 11.19 -6.34
C GLY A 14 -21.51 10.24 -5.21
N SER A 15 -21.96 8.98 -5.23
CA SER A 15 -21.53 7.97 -4.26
C SER A 15 -20.06 7.57 -4.48
N GLN A 16 -19.23 7.82 -3.47
CA GLN A 16 -17.85 7.29 -3.46
C GLN A 16 -17.90 5.76 -3.56
N PRO A 17 -17.09 5.11 -4.41
CA PRO A 17 -17.11 3.66 -4.56
C PRO A 17 -16.87 3.01 -3.20
N ARG A 18 -17.71 2.03 -2.89
CA ARG A 18 -17.55 1.23 -1.68
C ARG A 18 -16.17 0.57 -1.69
N LEU A 19 -15.53 0.57 -0.52
CA LEU A 19 -14.26 -0.13 -0.33
C LEU A 19 -14.46 -1.63 -0.59
N PRO A 20 -13.57 -2.28 -1.36
CA PRO A 20 -13.61 -3.72 -1.55
C PRO A 20 -13.58 -4.49 -0.22
N LEU A 21 -14.25 -5.64 -0.18
CA LEU A 21 -14.35 -6.46 1.04
C LEU A 21 -12.97 -6.77 1.64
N TRP A 22 -11.99 -7.13 0.80
CA TRP A 22 -10.64 -7.46 1.26
C TRP A 22 -9.93 -6.27 1.90
N VAL A 23 -10.15 -5.04 1.41
CA VAL A 23 -9.56 -3.82 2.00
C VAL A 23 -10.12 -3.61 3.39
N ARG A 24 -11.44 -3.77 3.56
CA ARG A 24 -12.07 -3.68 4.88
C ARG A 24 -11.55 -4.77 5.82
N ALA A 25 -11.35 -5.99 5.32
CA ALA A 25 -10.80 -7.08 6.10
C ALA A 25 -9.38 -6.78 6.58
N VAL A 26 -8.51 -6.23 5.71
CA VAL A 26 -7.17 -5.76 6.08
C VAL A 26 -7.25 -4.70 7.16
N ILE A 27 -8.12 -3.69 7.00
CA ILE A 27 -8.30 -2.61 7.99
C ILE A 27 -8.73 -3.17 9.34
N VAL A 28 -9.77 -4.03 9.35
CA VAL A 28 -10.27 -4.65 10.59
C VAL A 28 -9.18 -5.48 11.25
N LEU A 29 -8.40 -6.25 10.48
CA LEU A 29 -7.33 -7.07 11.03
C LEU A 29 -6.21 -6.21 11.62
N CYS A 30 -5.74 -5.18 10.93
CA CYS A 30 -4.72 -4.25 11.45
C CYS A 30 -5.19 -3.55 12.73
N CYS A 31 -6.43 -3.05 12.74
CA CYS A 31 -7.01 -2.40 13.91
C CYS A 31 -7.19 -3.39 15.08
N GLY A 32 -7.65 -4.61 14.79
CA GLY A 32 -7.83 -5.67 15.79
C GLY A 32 -6.52 -6.09 16.43
N VAL A 33 -5.47 -6.29 15.64
CA VAL A 33 -4.12 -6.62 16.13
C VAL A 33 -3.59 -5.50 17.02
N GLN A 34 -3.68 -4.24 16.58
CA GLN A 34 -3.22 -3.09 17.37
C GLN A 34 -4.01 -2.94 18.68
N ALA A 35 -5.34 -3.13 18.64
CA ALA A 35 -6.19 -3.06 19.81
C ALA A 35 -5.86 -4.17 20.82
N ALA A 36 -5.63 -5.39 20.34
CA ALA A 36 -5.26 -6.53 21.18
C ALA A 36 -3.92 -6.30 21.90
N VAL A 37 -2.89 -5.83 21.17
CA VAL A 37 -1.59 -5.51 21.78
C VAL A 37 -1.71 -4.37 22.79
N MET A 38 -2.49 -3.33 22.49
CA MET A 38 -2.71 -2.22 23.41
C MET A 38 -3.49 -2.65 24.67
N ALA A 39 -4.48 -3.52 24.53
CA ALA A 39 -5.21 -4.08 25.67
C ALA A 39 -4.29 -4.92 26.57
N ALA A 40 -3.41 -5.73 25.98
CA ALA A 40 -2.42 -6.49 26.74
C ALA A 40 -1.46 -5.59 27.52
N ASP A 41 -0.98 -4.49 26.91
CA ASP A 41 -0.15 -3.50 27.59
C ASP A 41 -0.88 -2.90 28.81
N LEU A 42 -2.16 -2.52 28.65
CA LEU A 42 -2.99 -1.95 29.73
C LEU A 42 -3.30 -2.96 30.85
N MET A 43 -3.35 -4.25 30.54
CA MET A 43 -3.55 -5.33 31.50
C MET A 43 -2.26 -5.76 32.22
N GLY A 44 -1.12 -5.13 31.93
CA GLY A 44 0.17 -5.45 32.57
C GLY A 44 0.95 -6.57 31.86
N TYR A 45 0.65 -6.86 30.59
CA TYR A 45 1.33 -7.87 29.77
C TYR A 45 2.10 -7.25 28.59
N PRO A 46 3.10 -6.38 28.82
CA PRO A 46 3.84 -5.69 27.75
C PRO A 46 4.65 -6.65 26.86
N ILE A 47 4.90 -7.86 27.34
CA ILE A 47 5.56 -8.93 26.57
C ILE A 47 4.76 -9.33 25.32
N ALA A 48 3.44 -9.14 25.30
CA ALA A 48 2.60 -9.46 24.16
C ALA A 48 2.98 -8.65 22.91
N ARG A 49 3.35 -7.38 23.09
CA ARG A 49 3.86 -6.53 22.01
C ARG A 49 5.17 -7.05 21.43
N GLN A 50 6.10 -7.40 22.31
CA GLN A 50 7.40 -7.92 21.90
C GLN A 50 7.24 -9.26 21.17
N ALA A 51 6.40 -10.15 21.69
CA ALA A 51 6.06 -11.41 21.03
C ALA A 51 5.46 -11.18 19.63
N ALA A 52 4.52 -10.23 19.50
CA ALA A 52 3.94 -9.91 18.20
C ALA A 52 5.01 -9.44 17.19
N LEU A 53 5.97 -8.62 17.61
CA LEU A 53 7.08 -8.17 16.77
C LEU A 53 8.03 -9.32 16.40
N ILE A 54 8.37 -10.17 17.35
CA ILE A 54 9.27 -11.31 17.15
C ILE A 54 8.67 -12.32 16.16
N PHE A 55 7.42 -12.71 16.36
CA PHE A 55 6.79 -13.77 15.56
C PHE A 55 6.12 -13.28 14.29
N GLY A 56 5.74 -12.00 14.22
CA GLY A 56 5.00 -11.45 13.09
C GLY A 56 5.76 -10.41 12.26
N GLY A 57 6.87 -9.85 12.78
CA GLY A 57 7.70 -8.90 12.06
C GLY A 57 8.47 -9.55 10.92
N PHE A 58 8.88 -8.75 9.94
CA PHE A 58 9.76 -9.21 8.88
C PHE A 58 11.22 -9.05 9.29
N TRP A 59 11.97 -10.15 9.28
CA TRP A 59 13.36 -10.19 9.74
C TRP A 59 14.30 -10.50 8.57
N SER A 60 15.09 -9.52 8.14
CA SER A 60 16.10 -9.74 7.09
C SER A 60 17.06 -10.88 7.41
N PRO A 61 17.59 -11.03 8.64
CA PRO A 61 18.46 -12.16 8.98
C PRO A 61 17.79 -13.53 8.78
N VAL A 62 16.47 -13.65 8.98
CA VAL A 62 15.73 -14.90 8.79
C VAL A 62 15.64 -15.29 7.31
N VAL A 63 15.53 -14.30 6.40
CA VAL A 63 15.56 -14.56 4.95
C VAL A 63 16.93 -15.14 4.57
N TRP A 64 18.00 -14.49 5.01
CA TRP A 64 19.37 -14.84 4.62
C TRP A 64 19.88 -16.12 5.28
N ALA A 65 19.48 -16.39 6.53
CA ALA A 65 19.82 -17.62 7.23
C ALA A 65 19.04 -18.85 6.72
N GLY A 66 17.95 -18.66 5.99
CA GLY A 66 17.12 -19.73 5.45
C GLY A 66 16.30 -20.52 6.48
N HIS A 67 16.32 -20.11 7.75
CA HIS A 67 15.54 -20.70 8.82
C HIS A 67 15.06 -19.62 9.80
N GLY A 68 13.93 -19.86 10.45
CA GLY A 68 13.32 -18.92 11.40
C GLY A 68 13.06 -19.54 12.76
N ILE A 69 12.32 -18.81 13.59
CA ILE A 69 12.07 -19.16 15.00
C ILE A 69 11.12 -20.36 15.11
N PHE A 70 10.26 -20.56 14.12
CA PHE A 70 9.31 -21.68 14.05
C PHE A 70 9.16 -22.18 12.60
N PRO A 71 8.70 -23.42 12.39
CA PRO A 71 8.45 -23.96 11.06
C PRO A 71 7.51 -23.05 10.24
N GLY A 72 7.96 -22.62 9.06
CA GLY A 72 7.19 -21.74 8.18
C GLY A 72 7.39 -20.23 8.38
N HIS A 73 8.16 -19.81 9.40
CA HIS A 73 8.41 -18.39 9.69
C HIS A 73 8.95 -17.62 8.46
N VAL A 74 9.90 -18.23 7.73
CA VAL A 74 10.51 -17.66 6.51
C VAL A 74 9.46 -17.28 5.46
N LEU A 75 8.33 -17.98 5.40
CA LEU A 75 7.25 -17.72 4.45
C LEU A 75 6.19 -16.78 5.04
N THR A 76 5.75 -17.04 6.27
CA THR A 76 4.64 -16.28 6.89
C THR A 76 5.02 -14.83 7.11
N MET A 77 6.29 -14.54 7.40
CA MET A 77 6.74 -13.18 7.68
C MET A 77 6.59 -12.21 6.51
N PHE A 78 6.54 -12.68 5.25
CA PHE A 78 6.24 -11.84 4.08
C PHE A 78 4.80 -11.30 4.08
N LEU A 79 3.92 -11.90 4.88
CA LEU A 79 2.53 -11.49 5.02
C LEU A 79 2.28 -10.80 6.37
N THR A 80 2.73 -11.41 7.47
CA THR A 80 2.34 -11.00 8.83
C THR A 80 2.82 -9.59 9.19
N TYR A 81 3.96 -9.15 8.67
CA TYR A 81 4.53 -7.86 8.99
C TYR A 81 3.61 -6.68 8.62
N GLY A 82 2.78 -6.86 7.58
CA GLY A 82 1.83 -5.84 7.12
C GLY A 82 0.71 -5.53 8.11
N PHE A 83 0.45 -6.42 9.07
CA PHE A 83 -0.63 -6.26 10.05
C PHE A 83 -0.14 -5.65 11.37
N LEU A 84 1.17 -5.61 11.59
CA LEU A 84 1.79 -5.02 12.77
C LEU A 84 2.08 -3.53 12.56
N HIS A 85 1.88 -2.73 13.61
CA HIS A 85 2.12 -1.29 13.56
C HIS A 85 2.83 -0.82 14.83
N ALA A 86 3.65 0.23 14.69
CA ALA A 86 4.47 0.78 15.77
C ALA A 86 3.64 1.55 16.81
N GLY A 87 2.40 1.91 16.49
CA GLY A 87 1.51 2.68 17.35
C GLY A 87 0.30 3.22 16.59
N LEU A 88 -0.56 3.95 17.30
CA LEU A 88 -1.82 4.46 16.76
C LEU A 88 -1.64 5.43 15.59
N LEU A 89 -0.65 6.32 15.67
CA LEU A 89 -0.36 7.26 14.58
C LEU A 89 0.08 6.51 13.31
N HIS A 90 1.00 5.54 13.45
CA HIS A 90 1.46 4.73 12.33
C HIS A 90 0.29 3.93 11.71
N LEU A 91 -0.56 3.30 12.53
CA LEU A 91 -1.77 2.63 12.06
C LEU A 91 -2.72 3.60 11.34
N GLY A 92 -3.05 4.74 11.96
CA GLY A 92 -3.97 5.72 11.42
C GLY A 92 -3.55 6.22 10.04
N MET A 93 -2.26 6.59 9.89
CA MET A 93 -1.72 7.01 8.60
C MET A 93 -1.84 5.92 7.53
N ASN A 94 -1.53 4.66 7.87
CA ASN A 94 -1.67 3.54 6.93
C ASN A 94 -3.13 3.32 6.51
N MET A 95 -4.07 3.30 7.47
CA MET A 95 -5.47 3.02 7.16
C MET A 95 -6.10 4.14 6.35
N LEU A 96 -5.80 5.41 6.67
CA LEU A 96 -6.25 6.56 5.88
C LEU A 96 -5.70 6.51 4.45
N SER A 97 -4.41 6.21 4.30
CA SER A 97 -3.75 6.09 2.99
C SER A 97 -4.32 4.93 2.18
N LEU A 98 -4.51 3.77 2.82
CA LEU A 98 -5.11 2.59 2.20
C LEU A 98 -6.52 2.89 1.70
N VAL A 99 -7.37 3.56 2.51
CA VAL A 99 -8.73 3.93 2.10
C VAL A 99 -8.72 4.88 0.91
N ALA A 100 -7.87 5.92 0.94
CA ALA A 100 -7.78 6.91 -0.13
C ALA A 100 -7.34 6.26 -1.46
N LEU A 101 -6.23 5.52 -1.43
CA LEU A 101 -5.67 4.87 -2.61
C LEU A 101 -6.56 3.74 -3.12
N ALA A 102 -7.14 2.94 -2.22
CA ALA A 102 -8.00 1.82 -2.61
C ALA A 102 -9.26 2.30 -3.32
N ARG A 103 -9.88 3.41 -2.90
CA ARG A 103 -11.06 3.95 -3.60
C ARG A 103 -10.74 4.30 -5.05
N GLU A 104 -9.64 5.00 -5.25
CA GLU A 104 -9.26 5.48 -6.57
C GLU A 104 -8.79 4.34 -7.46
N LEU A 105 -7.86 3.51 -6.98
CA LEU A 105 -7.33 2.42 -7.77
C LEU A 105 -8.40 1.35 -8.06
N ASN A 106 -9.34 1.11 -7.15
CA ASN A 106 -10.46 0.20 -7.39
C ASN A 106 -11.36 0.69 -8.54
N ARG A 107 -11.58 1.99 -8.71
CA ARG A 107 -12.31 2.54 -9.88
C ARG A 107 -11.59 2.19 -11.19
N LEU A 108 -10.27 2.24 -11.19
CA LEU A 108 -9.45 2.08 -12.39
C LEU A 108 -9.28 0.62 -12.79
N ILE A 109 -8.85 -0.23 -11.86
CA ILE A 109 -8.44 -1.62 -12.17
C ILE A 109 -9.35 -2.68 -11.54
N GLY A 110 -10.30 -2.27 -10.70
CA GLY A 110 -11.21 -3.17 -9.99
C GLY A 110 -10.55 -3.92 -8.83
N PRO A 111 -11.36 -4.60 -8.00
CA PRO A 111 -10.92 -5.07 -6.69
C PRO A 111 -9.96 -6.24 -6.75
N ARG A 112 -10.09 -7.12 -7.76
CA ARG A 112 -9.25 -8.32 -7.93
C ARG A 112 -7.82 -7.97 -8.35
N ARG A 113 -7.67 -7.10 -9.34
CA ARG A 113 -6.35 -6.64 -9.81
C ARG A 113 -5.66 -5.80 -8.73
N MET A 114 -6.42 -4.97 -8.01
CA MET A 114 -5.90 -4.22 -6.88
C MET A 114 -5.41 -5.13 -5.74
N ALA A 115 -6.12 -6.22 -5.45
CA ALA A 115 -5.67 -7.21 -4.47
C ALA A 115 -4.35 -7.88 -4.89
N LEU A 116 -4.20 -8.21 -6.19
CA LEU A 116 -2.96 -8.75 -6.74
C LEU A 116 -1.81 -7.75 -6.62
N VAL A 117 -2.04 -6.47 -6.96
CA VAL A 117 -1.04 -5.41 -6.74
C VAL A 117 -0.63 -5.37 -5.28
N TYR A 118 -1.59 -5.28 -4.35
CA TYR A 118 -1.30 -5.23 -2.92
C TYR A 118 -0.44 -6.41 -2.45
N ALA A 119 -0.78 -7.63 -2.84
CA ALA A 119 -0.06 -8.83 -2.44
C ALA A 119 1.36 -8.88 -3.02
N VAL A 120 1.53 -8.56 -4.31
CA VAL A 120 2.85 -8.55 -4.96
C VAL A 120 3.74 -7.45 -4.40
N THR A 121 3.19 -6.25 -4.18
CA THR A 121 3.97 -5.12 -3.66
C THR A 121 4.32 -5.28 -2.18
N GLN A 122 3.49 -5.98 -1.39
CA GLN A 122 3.86 -6.42 -0.04
C GLN A 122 5.13 -7.28 -0.08
N VAL A 123 5.16 -8.30 -0.95
CA VAL A 123 6.34 -9.17 -1.08
C VAL A 123 7.55 -8.40 -1.61
N ALA A 124 7.37 -7.57 -2.66
CA ALA A 124 8.45 -6.79 -3.24
C ALA A 124 9.07 -5.78 -2.27
N ALA A 125 8.24 -5.16 -1.41
CA ALA A 125 8.72 -4.28 -0.34
C ALA A 125 9.62 -5.02 0.64
N ALA A 126 9.19 -6.21 1.10
CA ALA A 126 9.98 -7.02 2.02
C ALA A 126 11.29 -7.54 1.38
N LEU A 127 11.24 -7.95 0.12
CA LEU A 127 12.43 -8.38 -0.61
C LEU A 127 13.46 -7.25 -0.76
N LEU A 128 13.02 -6.04 -1.13
CA LEU A 128 13.96 -4.92 -1.28
C LEU A 128 14.55 -4.50 0.08
N PHE A 129 13.72 -4.49 1.13
CA PHE A 129 14.21 -4.26 2.49
C PHE A 129 15.26 -5.31 2.91
N ALA A 130 15.01 -6.60 2.68
CA ALA A 130 15.99 -7.66 2.99
C ALA A 130 17.31 -7.50 2.23
N ALA A 131 17.24 -7.06 0.96
CA ALA A 131 18.41 -6.85 0.12
C ALA A 131 19.27 -5.65 0.53
N MET A 132 18.64 -4.56 0.99
CA MET A 132 19.32 -3.32 1.33
C MET A 132 19.69 -3.21 2.81
N THR A 133 19.03 -3.98 3.67
CA THR A 133 19.22 -3.97 5.13
C THR A 133 19.34 -5.40 5.66
N PRO A 134 20.39 -6.16 5.28
CA PRO A 134 20.53 -7.58 5.61
C PRO A 134 20.58 -7.86 7.12
N ASP A 135 21.18 -6.94 7.90
CA ASP A 135 21.27 -7.00 9.37
C ASP A 135 20.19 -6.15 10.06
N GLY A 136 19.14 -5.78 9.32
CA GLY A 136 18.07 -4.92 9.81
C GLY A 136 17.23 -5.57 10.92
N GLY A 137 16.73 -4.71 11.82
CA GLY A 137 15.72 -5.09 12.81
C GLY A 137 14.37 -5.44 12.19
N PRO A 138 13.36 -5.78 13.01
CA PRO A 138 12.06 -6.20 12.50
C PRO A 138 11.38 -5.04 11.77
N MET A 139 11.10 -5.24 10.49
CA MET A 139 10.24 -4.34 9.72
C MET A 139 8.77 -4.70 9.95
N ILE A 140 7.93 -3.68 10.16
CA ILE A 140 6.47 -3.82 10.32
C ILE A 140 5.73 -2.71 9.58
N GLY A 141 4.47 -2.97 9.23
CA GLY A 141 3.54 -2.00 8.67
C GLY A 141 3.09 -2.35 7.25
N ALA A 142 1.84 -1.99 6.95
CA ALA A 142 1.23 -2.14 5.62
C ALA A 142 1.81 -1.18 4.56
N SER A 143 2.68 -0.25 4.96
CA SER A 143 3.09 0.88 4.13
C SER A 143 3.77 0.46 2.83
N GLY A 144 4.56 -0.62 2.82
CA GLY A 144 5.19 -1.12 1.59
C GLY A 144 4.16 -1.44 0.50
N ALA A 145 3.11 -2.20 0.84
CA ALA A 145 2.03 -2.49 -0.09
C ALA A 145 1.22 -1.24 -0.48
N ILE A 146 0.99 -0.32 0.46
CA ILE A 146 0.28 0.95 0.23
C ILE A 146 1.06 1.83 -0.76
N PHE A 147 2.38 1.97 -0.60
CA PHE A 147 3.25 2.62 -1.58
C PHE A 147 3.19 1.92 -2.94
N GLY A 148 3.02 0.60 -2.96
CA GLY A 148 2.73 -0.14 -4.18
C GLY A 148 1.39 0.16 -4.83
N LEU A 149 0.31 0.36 -4.05
CA LEU A 149 -0.95 0.85 -4.60
C LEU A 149 -0.80 2.26 -5.19
N ALA A 150 -0.04 3.13 -4.52
CA ALA A 150 0.26 4.47 -5.03
C ALA A 150 1.07 4.40 -6.33
N GLY A 151 2.09 3.55 -6.38
CA GLY A 151 2.86 3.27 -7.59
C GLY A 151 1.98 2.75 -8.73
N ALA A 152 1.07 1.82 -8.46
CA ALA A 152 0.16 1.30 -9.48
C ALA A 152 -0.80 2.36 -10.00
N LEU A 153 -1.31 3.24 -9.13
CA LEU A 153 -2.12 4.39 -9.53
C LEU A 153 -1.32 5.32 -10.46
N ILE A 154 -0.07 5.64 -10.09
CA ILE A 154 0.80 6.52 -10.88
C ILE A 154 1.12 5.89 -12.24
N GLY A 155 1.56 4.63 -12.26
CA GLY A 155 1.93 3.92 -13.49
C GLY A 155 0.75 3.79 -14.44
N PHE A 156 -0.42 3.45 -13.91
CA PHE A 156 -1.65 3.36 -14.70
C PHE A 156 -2.07 4.73 -15.27
N ALA A 157 -2.06 5.78 -14.44
CA ALA A 157 -2.45 7.13 -14.84
C ALA A 157 -1.47 7.74 -15.84
N ALA A 158 -0.16 7.55 -15.67
CA ALA A 158 0.87 8.05 -16.59
C ALA A 158 0.72 7.44 -17.98
N VAL A 159 0.64 6.11 -18.07
CA VAL A 159 0.48 5.41 -19.36
C VAL A 159 -0.86 5.76 -20.01
N SER A 160 -1.95 5.76 -19.23
CA SER A 160 -3.29 6.08 -19.76
C SER A 160 -3.38 7.54 -20.23
N GLY A 161 -2.83 8.48 -19.46
CA GLY A 161 -2.81 9.89 -19.81
C GLY A 161 -1.95 10.17 -21.02
N TRP A 162 -0.76 9.55 -21.12
CA TRP A 162 0.08 9.64 -22.31
C TRP A 162 -0.63 9.13 -23.57
N ARG A 163 -1.24 7.93 -23.51
CA ARG A 163 -2.00 7.36 -24.64
C ARG A 163 -3.18 8.23 -25.08
N ARG A 164 -3.82 8.93 -24.14
CA ARG A 164 -4.96 9.82 -24.40
C ARG A 164 -4.55 11.29 -24.62
N ARG A 165 -3.23 11.59 -24.68
CA ARG A 165 -2.68 12.95 -24.81
C ARG A 165 -3.23 13.93 -23.76
N ARG A 166 -3.43 13.44 -22.53
CA ARG A 166 -3.94 14.25 -21.42
C ARG A 166 -2.82 14.91 -20.63
N PRO A 167 -3.05 16.12 -20.09
CA PRO A 167 -2.07 16.77 -19.24
C PRO A 167 -1.84 15.97 -17.96
N LEU A 168 -0.57 15.71 -17.63
CA LEU A 168 -0.16 14.94 -16.45
C LEU A 168 0.23 15.83 -15.26
N GLY A 169 0.01 17.15 -15.33
CA GLY A 169 0.48 18.10 -14.32
C GLY A 169 -0.05 17.81 -12.91
N GLN A 170 -1.32 17.42 -12.77
CA GLN A 170 -1.89 17.04 -11.47
C GLN A 170 -1.28 15.75 -10.91
N LEU A 171 -1.02 14.77 -11.77
CA LEU A 171 -0.33 13.53 -11.40
C LEU A 171 1.06 13.84 -10.84
N TRP A 172 1.85 14.65 -11.56
CA TRP A 172 3.20 15.01 -11.14
C TRP A 172 3.25 15.81 -9.83
N ARG A 173 2.26 16.67 -9.57
CA ARG A 173 2.13 17.35 -8.27
C ARG A 173 1.88 16.36 -7.13
N GLY A 174 1.01 15.37 -7.35
CA GLY A 174 0.75 14.30 -6.37
C GLY A 174 1.99 13.44 -6.11
N VAL A 175 2.72 13.07 -7.17
CA VAL A 175 4.01 12.34 -7.07
C VAL A 175 5.03 13.15 -6.29
N ALA A 176 5.20 14.43 -6.61
CA ALA A 176 6.14 15.32 -5.92
C ALA A 176 5.80 15.44 -4.43
N LEU A 177 4.53 15.64 -4.08
CA LEU A 177 4.09 15.68 -2.68
C LEU A 177 4.40 14.37 -1.95
N MET A 178 4.14 13.22 -2.58
CA MET A 178 4.42 11.92 -1.98
C MET A 178 5.92 11.70 -1.74
N VAL A 179 6.77 12.08 -2.71
CA VAL A 179 8.23 12.00 -2.57
C VAL A 179 8.71 12.91 -1.44
N VAL A 180 8.26 14.17 -1.40
CA VAL A 180 8.62 15.13 -0.35
C VAL A 180 8.21 14.61 1.03
N LEU A 181 6.98 14.12 1.17
CA LEU A 181 6.51 13.55 2.44
C LEU A 181 7.31 12.31 2.84
N ASN A 182 7.63 11.43 1.89
CA ASN A 182 8.43 10.24 2.17
C ASN A 182 9.84 10.61 2.66
N VAL A 183 10.53 11.51 1.95
CA VAL A 183 11.86 11.99 2.35
C VAL A 183 11.81 12.70 3.70
N ALA A 184 10.84 13.60 3.91
CA ALA A 184 10.68 14.30 5.18
C ALA A 184 10.45 13.34 6.35
N LEU A 185 9.58 12.35 6.18
CA LEU A 185 9.34 11.33 7.19
C LEU A 185 10.61 10.53 7.48
N THR A 186 11.37 10.12 6.47
CA THR A 186 12.63 9.38 6.66
C THR A 186 13.69 10.19 7.41
N VAL A 187 13.80 11.50 7.12
CA VAL A 187 14.73 12.39 7.84
C VAL A 187 14.30 12.61 9.29
N LEU A 188 13.00 12.78 9.53
CA LEU A 188 12.47 13.07 10.87
C LEU A 188 12.32 11.81 11.73
N MET A 189 12.23 10.63 11.12
CA MET A 189 12.00 9.34 11.78
C MET A 189 12.94 8.27 11.19
N PRO A 190 14.20 8.18 11.64
CA PRO A 190 15.21 7.27 11.09
C PRO A 190 14.85 5.78 11.16
N SER A 191 13.85 5.40 11.96
CA SER A 191 13.32 4.03 12.06
C SER A 191 12.39 3.64 10.91
N ILE A 192 12.16 4.51 9.92
CA ILE A 192 11.31 4.21 8.77
C ILE A 192 12.07 3.34 7.76
N ALA A 193 11.48 2.19 7.42
CA ALA A 193 11.94 1.30 6.36
C ALA A 193 11.63 1.87 4.97
N TRP A 194 12.37 2.91 4.56
CA TRP A 194 12.17 3.59 3.28
C TRP A 194 12.47 2.67 2.08
N GLU A 195 13.34 1.67 2.26
CA GLU A 195 13.66 0.64 1.27
C GLU A 195 12.41 -0.17 0.92
N ALA A 196 11.55 -0.43 1.90
CA ALA A 196 10.27 -1.12 1.69
C ALA A 196 9.29 -0.24 0.89
N HIS A 197 9.28 1.08 1.13
CA HIS A 197 8.48 2.02 0.35
C HIS A 197 8.96 2.07 -1.10
N LEU A 198 10.28 2.09 -1.32
CA LEU A 198 10.89 2.03 -2.64
C LEU A 198 10.53 0.73 -3.38
N GLY A 199 10.64 -0.42 -2.72
CA GLY A 199 10.32 -1.72 -3.32
C GLY A 199 8.84 -1.82 -3.71
N GLY A 200 7.97 -1.35 -2.82
CA GLY A 200 6.55 -1.26 -3.06
C GLY A 200 6.22 -0.38 -4.26
N ILE A 201 6.68 0.87 -4.27
CA ILE A 201 6.32 1.84 -5.32
C ILE A 201 6.85 1.42 -6.69
N VAL A 202 8.07 0.87 -6.78
CA VAL A 202 8.65 0.40 -8.06
C VAL A 202 7.85 -0.76 -8.62
N ALA A 203 7.55 -1.79 -7.81
CA ALA A 203 6.73 -2.91 -8.25
C ALA A 203 5.32 -2.45 -8.66
N GLY A 204 4.72 -1.55 -7.88
CA GLY A 204 3.44 -0.93 -8.18
C GLY A 204 3.43 -0.21 -9.52
N LEU A 205 4.40 0.68 -9.77
CA LEU A 205 4.56 1.44 -11.01
C LEU A 205 4.59 0.53 -12.23
N VAL A 206 5.39 -0.54 -12.17
CA VAL A 206 5.51 -1.52 -13.25
C VAL A 206 4.18 -2.23 -13.49
N MET A 207 3.53 -2.74 -12.43
CA MET A 207 2.24 -3.43 -12.55
C MET A 207 1.13 -2.52 -13.09
N GLY A 208 1.03 -1.29 -12.57
CA GLY A 208 0.04 -0.31 -13.01
C GLY A 208 0.21 0.07 -14.48
N ALA A 209 1.45 0.33 -14.90
CA ALA A 209 1.79 0.60 -16.30
C ALA A 209 1.42 -0.60 -17.21
N ALA A 210 1.80 -1.82 -16.84
CA ALA A 210 1.48 -3.02 -17.59
C ALA A 210 -0.04 -3.24 -17.75
N MET A 211 -0.82 -2.98 -16.69
CA MET A 211 -2.29 -3.06 -16.75
C MET A 211 -2.91 -2.00 -17.66
N ALA A 212 -2.33 -0.80 -17.75
CA ALA A 212 -2.78 0.25 -18.67
C ALA A 212 -2.45 -0.04 -20.14
N LEU A 213 -1.39 -0.82 -20.40
CA LEU A 213 -1.01 -1.28 -21.73
C LEU A 213 -1.90 -2.43 -22.21
N THR A 214 -2.23 -3.38 -21.33
CA THR A 214 -2.99 -4.60 -21.66
C THR A 214 -4.50 -4.45 -21.53
N GLY A 215 -4.97 -3.45 -20.78
CA GLY A 215 -6.39 -3.19 -20.60
C GLY A 215 -7.01 -2.53 -21.83
N SER A 216 -8.11 -3.09 -22.34
CA SER A 216 -9.05 -2.34 -23.17
C SER A 216 -9.50 -1.10 -22.37
N PRO A 217 -9.51 0.11 -22.94
CA PRO A 217 -9.92 1.29 -22.21
C PRO A 217 -11.34 1.07 -21.70
N ARG A 218 -11.51 0.90 -20.38
CA ARG A 218 -12.82 1.10 -19.78
C ARG A 218 -13.17 2.56 -20.05
N SER A 219 -14.12 2.74 -20.95
CA SER A 219 -14.73 4.01 -21.27
C SER A 219 -15.04 4.76 -19.97
N SER A 220 -14.69 6.06 -19.92
CA SER A 220 -15.09 7.09 -18.93
C SER A 220 -14.34 7.31 -17.60
N ALA A 221 -13.22 6.64 -17.26
CA ALA A 221 -12.58 6.91 -15.95
C ALA A 221 -11.67 8.16 -15.85
N PHE A 222 -11.44 8.85 -16.97
CA PHE A 222 -10.88 10.19 -17.01
C PHE A 222 -11.54 10.89 -18.18
#